data_AF-A0AAU3KT07-F1
#
_entry.id   AF-A0AAU3KT07-F1
#
_cell.length_a   1.000
_cell.length_b   1.000
_cell.length_c   1.000
_cell.angle_alpha   90.00
_cell.angle_beta   90.00
_cell.angle_gamma   90.00
#
_symmetry.space_group_name_H-M   'P 1'
#
loop_
_entity.id
_entity.type
_entity.pdbx_description
1 polymer ?
#
loop_
_entity_poly.entity_id
_entity_poly.type
_entity_poly.pdbx_seq_one_letter_code
_entity_poly.pdbx_strand_id
1 'polypeptide(L)'
;MPDTQPAPDRPFDEHALHEDFRQYHQLTGMQSWAIVSEPEQQQLTQQANLLTDRWRAAPSPWKDHWDHLITAAQRWEQNPETTQLMLDSIAADYERTGSTDLATPIQVRNLLLAGELAEARRTDLGLFNDPGAPDHVDFVYGYLTSYRSTGSTTTWRSLPSWSTARRWLIDQAAATPPETGVDITITGPDPLSGAAARPLMTGTGLTARELGDQLRHLDQLLGTAAIPVDPHAQSWLDDLRYEVLCDAYRDTLTEHANPWAVGRRFEHYLRADDLYTDIVDYADRAGLPHSEGLDPGEERHDTVEYRLADIRNDIRHNDIDWDTAPRTSTWLDEALDQAQHRLDDLTRGGLTLTYPDPAQTGHVTEIGFDDNQWYIQHAHTSADGRTLLYDTPPTPYSSCEELLDSTAAFVAASDPSPTPDASIPESIVSELRTFDSELTSLHRDLATVRELHDAIRVGSPYTMHRHQPSIEHTPTQLRTGTAISRDANRITLHTPDSEKPTPPAQPAKEPRTKRLQPPKPGGRPHRRGL
;
A
#
# COMPACT_ATOMS: atom_id res chain seq x y z
N MET A 1 3.13 -5.10 20.45
CA MET A 1 2.51 -4.56 21.68
C MET A 1 3.53 -4.56 22.80
N PRO A 2 3.49 -3.61 23.75
CA PRO A 2 4.19 -3.75 25.03
C PRO A 2 3.50 -4.82 25.89
N ASP A 3 4.26 -5.52 26.74
CA ASP A 3 3.72 -6.53 27.67
C ASP A 3 3.02 -5.88 28.88
N THR A 4 1.88 -5.26 28.64
CA THR A 4 0.88 -5.01 29.69
C THR A 4 0.18 -6.31 30.06
N GLN A 5 0.86 -7.16 30.85
CA GLN A 5 0.16 -8.13 31.68
C GLN A 5 -0.87 -7.37 32.54
N PRO A 6 -2.15 -7.78 32.57
CA PRO A 6 -3.15 -7.11 33.39
C PRO A 6 -2.75 -7.25 34.87
N ALA A 7 -2.52 -6.12 35.53
CA ALA A 7 -2.06 -6.09 36.92
C ALA A 7 -3.08 -6.84 37.82
N PRO A 8 -2.63 -7.82 38.63
CA PRO A 8 -3.52 -8.77 39.30
C PRO A 8 -4.45 -8.15 40.36
N ASP A 9 -4.18 -6.92 40.79
CA ASP A 9 -4.93 -6.19 41.82
C ASP A 9 -5.96 -5.18 41.24
N ARG A 10 -6.25 -5.20 39.93
CA ARG A 10 -7.21 -4.28 39.31
C ARG A 10 -8.65 -4.61 39.78
N PRO A 11 -9.38 -3.66 40.42
CA PRO A 11 -10.67 -3.96 41.06
C PRO A 11 -11.76 -4.39 40.06
N PHE A 12 -12.78 -5.08 40.58
CA PHE A 12 -14.00 -5.38 39.85
C PHE A 12 -15.00 -4.22 40.00
N ASP A 13 -15.04 -3.36 38.99
CA ASP A 13 -16.03 -2.29 38.84
C ASP A 13 -16.49 -2.15 37.38
N GLU A 14 -17.52 -1.33 37.15
CA GLU A 14 -18.15 -1.15 35.84
C GLU A 14 -17.19 -0.52 34.80
N HIS A 15 -16.21 0.28 35.22
CA HIS A 15 -15.26 0.91 34.30
C HIS A 15 -14.23 -0.12 33.81
N ALA A 16 -13.68 -0.91 34.74
CA ALA A 16 -12.82 -2.04 34.40
C ALA A 16 -13.56 -3.08 33.53
N LEU A 17 -14.84 -3.35 33.82
CA LEU A 17 -15.68 -4.23 33.01
C LEU A 17 -15.80 -3.73 31.56
N HIS A 18 -16.09 -2.44 31.36
CA HIS A 18 -16.26 -1.86 30.03
C HIS A 18 -14.94 -1.75 29.26
N GLU A 19 -13.82 -1.50 29.94
CA GLU A 19 -12.48 -1.47 29.35
C GLU A 19 -12.01 -2.87 28.93
N ASP A 20 -12.09 -3.84 29.84
CA ASP A 20 -11.71 -5.23 29.58
C ASP A 20 -12.63 -5.89 28.52
N PHE A 21 -13.94 -5.55 28.48
CA PHE A 21 -14.85 -6.07 27.47
C PHE A 21 -14.59 -5.47 26.07
N ARG A 22 -14.20 -4.19 25.99
CA ARG A 22 -13.69 -3.58 24.75
C ARG A 22 -12.43 -4.29 24.26
N GLN A 23 -11.46 -4.52 25.15
CA GLN A 23 -10.25 -5.25 24.80
C GLN A 23 -10.56 -6.69 24.36
N TYR A 24 -11.45 -7.40 25.05
CA TYR A 24 -11.91 -8.73 24.65
C TYR A 24 -12.56 -8.72 23.26
N HIS A 25 -13.49 -7.79 23.00
CA HIS A 25 -14.17 -7.69 21.69
C HIS A 25 -13.19 -7.38 20.55
N GLN A 26 -12.20 -6.51 20.78
CA GLN A 26 -11.09 -6.25 19.86
C GLN A 26 -10.23 -7.50 19.63
N LEU A 27 -9.85 -8.23 20.67
CA LEU A 27 -9.07 -9.47 20.56
C LEU A 27 -9.84 -10.57 19.81
N THR A 28 -11.14 -10.73 20.06
CA THR A 28 -11.99 -11.67 19.30
C THR A 28 -12.29 -11.18 17.88
N GLY A 29 -12.30 -9.86 17.68
CA GLY A 29 -12.39 -9.23 16.36
C GLY A 29 -11.17 -9.59 15.52
N MET A 30 -9.97 -9.24 15.98
CA MET A 30 -8.71 -9.61 15.31
C MET A 30 -8.64 -11.12 15.05
N GLN A 31 -9.13 -11.96 15.98
CA GLN A 31 -9.24 -13.42 15.77
C GLN A 31 -10.06 -13.85 14.54
N SER A 32 -10.98 -13.01 14.07
CA SER A 32 -11.88 -13.28 12.95
C SER A 32 -11.50 -12.60 11.62
N TRP A 33 -10.61 -11.61 11.61
CA TRP A 33 -10.27 -10.86 10.37
C TRP A 33 -8.82 -10.33 10.24
N ALA A 34 -8.01 -10.36 11.30
CA ALA A 34 -6.59 -10.00 11.24
C ALA A 34 -5.65 -11.21 11.42
N ILE A 35 -6.16 -12.33 11.96
CA ILE A 35 -5.40 -13.57 12.05
C ILE A 35 -5.20 -14.18 10.69
N VAL A 36 -3.97 -14.60 10.46
CA VAL A 36 -3.58 -15.29 9.23
C VAL A 36 -2.78 -16.58 9.52
N SER A 37 -2.71 -17.04 10.78
CA SER A 37 -2.04 -18.32 11.18
C SER A 37 -2.30 -18.71 12.66
N GLU A 38 -2.11 -19.99 13.06
CA GLU A 38 -2.63 -20.52 14.36
C GLU A 38 -2.01 -19.97 15.70
N PRO A 39 -0.75 -20.17 16.13
CA PRO A 39 -0.26 -19.62 17.44
C PRO A 39 -0.55 -18.15 17.83
N GLU A 40 -0.81 -17.23 16.91
CA GLU A 40 -1.34 -15.88 17.16
C GLU A 40 -2.83 -15.92 17.52
N GLN A 41 -3.59 -16.84 16.91
CA GLN A 41 -4.88 -17.30 17.41
C GLN A 41 -4.71 -17.83 18.82
N GLN A 42 -3.75 -18.72 19.08
CA GLN A 42 -3.52 -19.21 20.44
C GLN A 42 -3.16 -18.07 21.41
N GLN A 43 -2.40 -17.04 21.01
CA GLN A 43 -2.03 -15.90 21.84
C GLN A 43 -3.19 -14.91 22.06
N LEU A 44 -3.93 -14.54 21.01
CA LEU A 44 -5.11 -13.67 21.08
C LEU A 44 -6.26 -14.37 21.80
N THR A 45 -6.46 -15.67 21.56
CA THR A 45 -7.35 -16.54 22.34
C THR A 45 -6.86 -16.66 23.79
N GLN A 46 -5.56 -16.77 24.06
CA GLN A 46 -5.04 -16.77 25.44
C GLN A 46 -5.28 -15.44 26.15
N GLN A 47 -5.12 -14.30 25.47
CA GLN A 47 -5.41 -12.97 26.02
C GLN A 47 -6.93 -12.78 26.23
N ALA A 48 -7.76 -13.17 25.26
CA ALA A 48 -9.22 -13.15 25.39
C ALA A 48 -9.71 -14.11 26.49
N ASN A 49 -9.08 -15.27 26.66
CA ASN A 49 -9.34 -16.22 27.75
C ASN A 49 -8.88 -15.65 29.10
N LEU A 50 -7.72 -14.99 29.19
CA LEU A 50 -7.27 -14.35 30.44
C LEU A 50 -8.25 -13.28 30.93
N LEU A 51 -8.80 -12.47 30.01
CA LEU A 51 -9.89 -11.54 30.34
C LEU A 51 -11.17 -12.29 30.74
N THR A 52 -11.59 -13.26 29.93
CA THR A 52 -12.81 -14.07 30.17
C THR A 52 -12.77 -14.82 31.50
N ASP A 53 -11.64 -15.42 31.85
CA ASP A 53 -11.47 -16.20 33.06
C ASP A 53 -11.35 -15.31 34.30
N ARG A 54 -10.75 -14.11 34.19
CA ARG A 54 -10.79 -13.08 35.24
C ARG A 54 -12.24 -12.69 35.58
N TRP A 55 -13.10 -12.47 34.58
CA TRP A 55 -14.49 -12.10 34.81
C TRP A 55 -15.40 -13.30 35.15
N ARG A 56 -15.11 -14.51 34.67
CA ARG A 56 -15.78 -15.76 35.12
C ARG A 56 -15.44 -16.15 36.55
N ALA A 57 -14.26 -15.76 37.05
CA ALA A 57 -13.86 -15.92 38.45
C ALA A 57 -14.32 -14.77 39.36
N ALA A 58 -14.88 -13.70 38.80
CA ALA A 58 -15.36 -12.55 39.57
C ALA A 58 -16.59 -12.91 40.43
N PRO A 59 -16.76 -12.28 41.59
CA PRO A 59 -17.98 -12.45 42.39
C PRO A 59 -19.19 -11.86 41.68
N SER A 60 -20.37 -12.48 41.85
CA SER A 60 -21.66 -11.91 41.41
C SER A 60 -21.85 -10.51 42.04
N PRO A 61 -22.33 -9.50 41.29
CA PRO A 61 -22.97 -9.59 39.97
C PRO A 61 -22.01 -9.57 38.76
N TRP A 62 -20.70 -9.36 38.96
CA TRP A 62 -19.78 -9.02 37.88
C TRP A 62 -19.61 -10.11 36.81
N LYS A 63 -19.62 -11.38 37.22
CA LYS A 63 -19.68 -12.50 36.28
C LYS A 63 -20.95 -12.46 35.43
N ASP A 64 -22.09 -12.21 36.07
CA ASP A 64 -23.41 -12.21 35.44
C ASP A 64 -23.54 -11.02 34.46
N HIS A 65 -22.84 -9.90 34.72
CA HIS A 65 -22.66 -8.82 33.75
C HIS A 65 -21.87 -9.30 32.52
N TRP A 66 -20.72 -9.96 32.71
CA TRP A 66 -19.85 -10.41 31.61
C TRP A 66 -20.53 -11.42 30.67
N ASP A 67 -21.16 -12.46 31.24
CA ASP A 67 -21.89 -13.46 30.45
C ASP A 67 -23.09 -12.83 29.70
N HIS A 68 -23.74 -11.79 30.29
CA HIS A 68 -24.75 -10.98 29.58
C HIS A 68 -24.17 -10.08 28.49
N LEU A 69 -22.98 -9.49 28.66
CA LEU A 69 -22.33 -8.66 27.64
C LEU A 69 -21.96 -9.46 26.39
N ILE A 70 -21.37 -10.66 26.56
CA ILE A 70 -21.12 -11.59 25.44
C ILE A 70 -22.43 -11.90 24.70
N THR A 71 -23.49 -12.23 25.45
CA THR A 71 -24.81 -12.56 24.87
C THR A 71 -25.45 -11.36 24.14
N ALA A 72 -25.25 -10.14 24.65
CA ALA A 72 -25.78 -8.92 24.04
C ALA A 72 -25.03 -8.56 22.74
N ALA A 73 -23.69 -8.62 22.75
CA ALA A 73 -22.87 -8.38 21.57
C ALA A 73 -23.19 -9.37 20.43
N GLN A 74 -23.30 -10.66 20.73
CA GLN A 74 -23.66 -11.68 19.73
C GLN A 74 -25.05 -11.46 19.11
N ARG A 75 -26.03 -10.95 19.88
CA ARG A 75 -27.36 -10.62 19.35
C ARG A 75 -27.34 -9.39 18.45
N TRP A 76 -26.60 -8.36 18.85
CA TRP A 76 -26.38 -7.15 18.07
C TRP A 76 -25.70 -7.45 16.73
N GLU A 77 -24.65 -8.27 16.72
CA GLU A 77 -23.95 -8.67 15.50
C GLU A 77 -24.79 -9.59 14.58
N GLN A 78 -25.74 -10.35 15.13
CA GLN A 78 -26.60 -11.24 14.34
C GLN A 78 -27.90 -10.59 13.83
N ASN A 79 -28.52 -9.70 14.63
CA ASN A 79 -29.83 -9.11 14.34
C ASN A 79 -29.91 -7.69 14.95
N PRO A 80 -29.27 -6.67 14.35
CA PRO A 80 -29.24 -5.31 14.91
C PRO A 80 -30.64 -4.70 15.01
N GLU A 81 -31.47 -4.77 13.94
CA GLU A 81 -32.84 -4.24 13.95
C GLU A 81 -33.68 -4.81 15.11
N THR A 82 -33.66 -6.12 15.31
CA THR A 82 -34.45 -6.78 16.36
C THR A 82 -33.94 -6.42 17.76
N THR A 83 -32.64 -6.16 17.89
CA THR A 83 -32.02 -5.79 19.17
C THR A 83 -32.27 -4.31 19.50
N GLN A 84 -32.27 -3.41 18.50
CA GLN A 84 -32.70 -2.03 18.64
C GLN A 84 -34.20 -1.95 18.99
N LEU A 85 -35.07 -2.67 18.27
CA LEU A 85 -36.51 -2.74 18.60
C LEU A 85 -36.79 -3.28 20.01
N MET A 86 -35.93 -4.17 20.53
CA MET A 86 -35.99 -4.61 21.92
C MET A 86 -35.63 -3.49 22.91
N LEU A 87 -34.57 -2.72 22.63
CA LEU A 87 -34.20 -1.53 23.42
C LEU A 87 -35.29 -0.45 23.38
N ASP A 88 -35.83 -0.14 22.20
CA ASP A 88 -36.93 0.81 22.02
C ASP A 88 -38.17 0.38 22.81
N SER A 89 -38.50 -0.92 22.80
CA SER A 89 -39.61 -1.47 23.59
C SER A 89 -39.38 -1.38 25.10
N ILE A 90 -38.13 -1.46 25.58
CA ILE A 90 -37.80 -1.30 27.00
C ILE A 90 -37.86 0.19 27.39
N ALA A 91 -37.36 1.09 26.54
CA ALA A 91 -37.43 2.53 26.74
C ALA A 91 -38.89 3.02 26.79
N ALA A 92 -39.72 2.61 25.82
CA ALA A 92 -41.13 2.97 25.76
C ALA A 92 -41.96 2.41 26.92
N ASP A 93 -41.58 1.26 27.50
CA ASP A 93 -42.22 0.78 28.72
C ASP A 93 -41.80 1.61 29.94
N TYR A 94 -40.51 1.92 30.08
CA TYR A 94 -40.01 2.76 31.17
C TYR A 94 -40.62 4.18 31.16
N GLU A 95 -40.77 4.81 29.98
CA GLU A 95 -41.49 6.08 29.84
C GLU A 95 -42.96 6.01 30.27
N ARG A 96 -43.59 4.83 30.09
CA ARG A 96 -45.01 4.58 30.36
C ARG A 96 -45.28 4.21 31.82
N THR A 97 -44.38 3.48 32.48
CA THR A 97 -44.59 2.86 33.80
C THR A 97 -43.70 3.44 34.91
N GLY A 98 -42.53 3.99 34.56
CA GLY A 98 -41.46 4.30 35.50
C GLY A 98 -40.69 3.08 36.03
N SER A 99 -40.96 1.88 35.52
CA SER A 99 -40.29 0.62 35.87
C SER A 99 -39.63 -0.01 34.63
N THR A 100 -38.61 -0.85 34.86
CA THR A 100 -37.96 -1.64 33.79
C THR A 100 -38.37 -3.11 33.91
N ASP A 101 -39.68 -3.37 34.05
CA ASP A 101 -40.18 -4.72 34.33
C ASP A 101 -39.94 -5.71 33.15
N LEU A 102 -39.67 -5.19 31.95
CA LEU A 102 -39.26 -5.98 30.78
C LEU A 102 -37.77 -6.41 30.78
N ALA A 103 -36.88 -5.71 31.49
CA ALA A 103 -35.44 -5.99 31.49
C ALA A 103 -34.73 -5.39 32.70
N THR A 104 -33.89 -6.16 33.39
CA THR A 104 -33.13 -5.64 34.54
C THR A 104 -32.19 -4.49 34.13
N PRO A 105 -31.87 -3.53 35.03
CA PRO A 105 -30.96 -2.43 34.72
C PRO A 105 -29.58 -2.87 34.19
N ILE A 106 -29.12 -4.06 34.60
CA ILE A 106 -27.89 -4.72 34.11
C ILE A 106 -28.04 -5.06 32.63
N GLN A 107 -29.14 -5.72 32.25
CA GLN A 107 -29.41 -6.11 30.86
C GLN A 107 -29.56 -4.89 29.94
N VAL A 108 -30.17 -3.80 30.42
CA VAL A 108 -30.28 -2.55 29.64
C VAL A 108 -28.89 -1.91 29.42
N ARG A 109 -28.04 -1.80 30.45
CA ARG A 109 -26.67 -1.30 30.29
C ARG A 109 -25.84 -2.16 29.33
N ASN A 110 -25.95 -3.48 29.45
CA ASN A 110 -25.18 -4.40 28.63
C ASN A 110 -25.65 -4.41 27.16
N LEU A 111 -26.96 -4.23 26.91
CA LEU A 111 -27.50 -4.00 25.57
C LEU A 111 -27.03 -2.66 24.98
N LEU A 112 -26.94 -1.59 25.79
CA LEU A 112 -26.43 -0.29 25.34
C LEU A 112 -24.92 -0.36 25.00
N LEU A 113 -24.08 -0.93 25.86
CA LEU A 113 -22.65 -1.08 25.58
C LEU A 113 -22.40 -1.97 24.36
N ALA A 114 -23.16 -3.06 24.19
CA ALA A 114 -23.07 -3.89 23.00
C ALA A 114 -23.49 -3.14 21.72
N GLY A 115 -24.48 -2.23 21.81
CA GLY A 115 -24.85 -1.32 20.73
C GLY A 115 -23.78 -0.28 20.41
N GLU A 116 -23.17 0.33 21.43
CA GLU A 116 -22.00 1.22 21.27
C GLU A 116 -20.87 0.53 20.49
N LEU A 117 -20.60 -0.75 20.76
CA LEU A 117 -19.54 -1.51 20.11
C LEU A 117 -19.92 -1.96 18.69
N ALA A 118 -21.18 -2.32 18.45
CA ALA A 118 -21.67 -2.63 17.11
C ALA A 118 -21.66 -1.40 16.18
N GLU A 119 -22.09 -0.23 16.69
CA GLU A 119 -22.07 1.02 15.90
C GLU A 119 -20.68 1.65 15.79
N ALA A 120 -19.79 1.47 16.78
CA ALA A 120 -18.38 1.77 16.61
C ALA A 120 -17.78 0.93 15.48
N ARG A 121 -18.04 -0.40 15.46
CA ARG A 121 -17.60 -1.30 14.39
C ARG A 121 -18.20 -0.90 13.02
N ARG A 122 -19.48 -0.54 12.92
CA ARG A 122 -20.08 0.01 11.68
C ARG A 122 -19.47 1.34 11.24
N THR A 123 -19.04 2.17 12.18
CA THR A 123 -18.34 3.45 11.93
C THR A 123 -16.92 3.22 11.42
N ASP A 124 -16.15 2.34 12.07
CA ASP A 124 -14.80 1.96 11.65
C ASP A 124 -14.81 1.32 10.25
N LEU A 125 -15.80 0.47 9.96
CA LEU A 125 -16.05 -0.13 8.63
C LEU A 125 -16.57 0.88 7.58
N GLY A 126 -16.76 2.14 7.93
CA GLY A 126 -17.21 3.20 7.00
C GLY A 126 -18.67 3.10 6.55
N LEU A 127 -19.45 2.16 7.09
CA LEU A 127 -20.83 1.86 6.66
C LEU A 127 -21.84 2.95 7.07
N PHE A 128 -21.52 3.74 8.10
CA PHE A 128 -22.43 4.63 8.81
C PHE A 128 -23.09 5.77 7.99
N ASN A 129 -22.71 5.98 6.72
CA ASN A 129 -23.17 7.12 5.91
C ASN A 129 -23.75 6.77 4.52
N ASP A 130 -23.82 5.51 4.10
CA ASP A 130 -24.48 5.13 2.85
C ASP A 130 -25.84 4.47 3.12
N PRO A 131 -26.99 5.07 2.76
CA PRO A 131 -28.30 4.44 2.90
C PRO A 131 -28.52 3.24 1.94
N GLY A 132 -27.53 2.92 1.10
CA GLY A 132 -27.41 1.68 0.33
C GLY A 132 -26.34 0.71 0.87
N ALA A 133 -25.77 0.95 2.06
CA ALA A 133 -24.98 -0.09 2.75
C ALA A 133 -25.91 -1.24 3.17
N PRO A 134 -25.60 -2.51 2.85
CA PRO A 134 -26.39 -3.63 3.32
C PRO A 134 -26.18 -3.83 4.82
N ASP A 135 -27.24 -4.18 5.55
CA ASP A 135 -27.18 -4.34 7.02
C ASP A 135 -26.15 -5.36 7.50
N HIS A 136 -25.85 -6.34 6.64
CA HIS A 136 -24.82 -7.35 6.78
C HIS A 136 -24.01 -7.45 5.48
N VAL A 137 -22.68 -7.40 5.59
CA VAL A 137 -21.75 -7.88 4.56
C VAL A 137 -21.09 -9.13 5.10
N ASP A 138 -20.96 -10.19 4.30
CA ASP A 138 -20.13 -11.34 4.66
C ASP A 138 -18.65 -10.94 4.60
N PHE A 139 -18.11 -10.49 5.73
CA PHE A 139 -16.69 -10.20 5.96
C PHE A 139 -15.87 -11.50 6.08
N VAL A 140 -15.83 -12.30 5.00
CA VAL A 140 -15.05 -13.55 4.93
C VAL A 140 -13.53 -13.27 4.89
N TYR A 141 -13.16 -12.10 4.38
CA TYR A 141 -11.79 -11.65 4.14
C TYR A 141 -11.63 -10.17 4.54
N GLY A 142 -10.43 -9.81 5.02
CA GLY A 142 -10.18 -8.52 5.67
C GLY A 142 -10.41 -7.26 4.81
N TYR A 143 -10.31 -7.34 3.47
CA TYR A 143 -10.41 -6.16 2.61
C TYR A 143 -11.83 -5.93 2.12
N LEU A 144 -12.57 -5.02 2.78
CA LEU A 144 -13.87 -4.55 2.32
C LEU A 144 -13.70 -3.48 1.25
N THR A 145 -14.28 -3.73 0.08
CA THR A 145 -14.25 -2.86 -1.09
C THR A 145 -15.67 -2.46 -1.50
N SER A 146 -15.89 -1.21 -1.90
CA SER A 146 -17.16 -0.72 -2.43
C SER A 146 -17.02 -0.14 -3.83
N TYR A 147 -18.10 -0.27 -4.62
CA TYR A 147 -18.23 0.30 -5.96
C TYR A 147 -19.66 0.81 -6.17
N ARG A 148 -19.83 2.10 -6.47
CA ARG A 148 -21.13 2.72 -6.75
C ARG A 148 -21.08 3.46 -8.09
N SER A 149 -21.81 2.96 -9.09
CA SER A 149 -22.08 3.70 -10.33
C SER A 149 -23.26 4.66 -10.15
N THR A 150 -23.18 5.84 -10.79
CA THR A 150 -24.22 6.88 -10.74
C THR A 150 -25.60 6.32 -11.14
N GLY A 151 -26.57 6.44 -10.23
CA GLY A 151 -27.93 5.92 -10.43
C GLY A 151 -28.09 4.42 -10.15
N SER A 152 -27.08 3.77 -9.56
CA SER A 152 -27.11 2.37 -9.10
C SER A 152 -26.97 2.29 -7.58
N THR A 153 -27.31 1.13 -7.00
CA THR A 153 -26.98 0.81 -5.60
C THR A 153 -25.49 0.52 -5.45
N THR A 154 -24.90 0.88 -4.30
CA THR A 154 -23.52 0.51 -3.95
C THR A 154 -23.37 -1.01 -3.88
N THR A 155 -22.43 -1.57 -4.63
CA THR A 155 -22.02 -2.96 -4.49
C THR A 155 -20.84 -3.05 -3.53
N TRP A 156 -20.84 -4.07 -2.68
CA TRP A 156 -19.82 -4.31 -1.67
C TRP A 156 -19.23 -5.70 -1.84
N ARG A 157 -17.92 -5.84 -1.65
CA ARG A 157 -17.25 -7.14 -1.71
C ARG A 157 -16.11 -7.23 -0.68
N SER A 158 -16.12 -8.31 0.08
CA SER A 158 -15.01 -8.75 0.92
C SER A 158 -14.01 -9.55 0.07
N LEU A 159 -12.72 -9.22 0.16
CA LEU A 159 -11.65 -9.74 -0.72
C LEU A 159 -10.36 -10.08 0.07
N PRO A 160 -9.56 -11.05 -0.41
CA PRO A 160 -8.42 -11.61 0.33
C PRO A 160 -7.19 -10.70 0.42
N SER A 161 -7.01 -9.78 -0.55
CA SER A 161 -5.85 -8.88 -0.61
C SER A 161 -6.20 -7.51 -1.18
N TRP A 162 -5.30 -6.55 -1.01
CA TRP A 162 -5.45 -5.21 -1.58
C TRP A 162 -5.28 -5.22 -3.11
N SER A 163 -4.39 -6.06 -3.65
CA SER A 163 -4.28 -6.34 -5.08
C SER A 163 -5.58 -6.90 -5.64
N THR A 164 -6.23 -7.84 -4.94
CA THR A 164 -7.53 -8.39 -5.38
C THR A 164 -8.64 -7.35 -5.32
N ALA A 165 -8.61 -6.43 -4.35
CA ALA A 165 -9.52 -5.28 -4.30
C ALA A 165 -9.35 -4.37 -5.53
N ARG A 166 -8.12 -4.02 -5.92
CA ARG A 166 -7.83 -3.25 -7.13
C ARG A 166 -8.29 -4.01 -8.39
N ARG A 167 -7.96 -5.31 -8.50
CA ARG A 167 -8.38 -6.18 -9.61
C ARG A 167 -9.90 -6.25 -9.76
N TRP A 168 -10.66 -6.43 -8.66
CA TRP A 168 -12.13 -6.43 -8.72
C TRP A 168 -12.71 -5.09 -9.17
N LEU A 169 -12.14 -3.96 -8.73
CA LEU A 169 -12.56 -2.63 -9.17
C LEU A 169 -12.26 -2.39 -10.67
N ILE A 170 -11.16 -2.92 -11.20
CA ILE A 170 -10.88 -2.92 -12.65
C ILE A 170 -11.96 -3.70 -13.42
N ASP A 171 -12.41 -4.85 -12.90
CA ASP A 171 -13.49 -5.64 -13.51
C ASP A 171 -14.84 -4.90 -13.47
N GLN A 172 -15.19 -4.27 -12.34
CA GLN A 172 -16.43 -3.48 -12.24
C GLN A 172 -16.41 -2.28 -13.18
N ALA A 173 -15.27 -1.59 -13.27
CA ALA A 173 -15.04 -0.49 -14.20
C ALA A 173 -15.18 -0.95 -15.67
N ALA A 174 -14.60 -2.10 -16.04
CA ALA A 174 -14.70 -2.66 -17.39
C ALA A 174 -16.12 -3.14 -17.77
N ALA A 175 -16.91 -3.58 -16.78
CA ALA A 175 -18.32 -3.94 -16.97
C ALA A 175 -19.27 -2.73 -17.05
N THR A 176 -18.80 -1.52 -16.72
CA THR A 176 -19.60 -0.29 -16.64
C THR A 176 -19.36 0.59 -17.88
N PRO A 177 -20.37 1.31 -18.41
CA PRO A 177 -20.15 2.22 -19.53
C PRO A 177 -19.08 3.28 -19.19
N PRO A 178 -18.12 3.56 -20.08
CA PRO A 178 -16.85 4.20 -19.71
C PRO A 178 -17.00 5.60 -19.12
N GLU A 179 -18.01 6.37 -19.55
CA GLU A 179 -18.26 7.74 -19.10
C GLU A 179 -19.21 7.83 -17.89
N THR A 180 -19.67 6.69 -17.34
CA THR A 180 -20.50 6.66 -16.14
C THR A 180 -19.70 7.11 -14.94
N GLY A 181 -20.27 8.03 -14.15
CA GLY A 181 -19.68 8.44 -12.87
C GLY A 181 -19.64 7.30 -11.86
N VAL A 182 -18.54 7.14 -11.14
CA VAL A 182 -18.33 6.09 -10.14
C VAL A 182 -17.67 6.64 -8.87
N ASP A 183 -18.08 6.08 -7.74
CA ASP A 183 -17.43 6.25 -6.43
C ASP A 183 -16.93 4.88 -5.94
N ILE A 184 -15.77 4.86 -5.28
CA ILE A 184 -15.13 3.63 -4.75
C ILE A 184 -14.51 3.87 -3.37
N THR A 185 -14.44 2.81 -2.58
CA THR A 185 -13.60 2.74 -1.37
C THR A 185 -12.91 1.37 -1.28
N ILE A 186 -11.68 1.34 -0.75
CA ILE A 186 -11.04 0.13 -0.25
C ILE A 186 -10.64 0.37 1.20
N THR A 187 -11.01 -0.56 2.07
CA THR A 187 -10.51 -0.67 3.44
C THR A 187 -9.81 -2.03 3.62
N GLY A 188 -8.95 -2.15 4.62
CA GLY A 188 -8.30 -3.41 5.01
C GLY A 188 -7.95 -3.41 6.50
N PRO A 189 -7.60 -4.56 7.09
CA PRO A 189 -7.35 -4.66 8.53
C PRO A 189 -6.04 -3.95 8.91
N ASP A 190 -5.98 -3.34 10.10
CA ASP A 190 -4.76 -2.74 10.63
C ASP A 190 -4.27 -3.50 11.88
N PRO A 191 -3.25 -4.38 11.75
CA PRO A 191 -2.71 -5.13 12.88
C PRO A 191 -1.94 -4.29 13.91
N LEU A 192 -1.70 -2.99 13.67
CA LEU A 192 -1.05 -2.10 14.64
C LEU A 192 -2.07 -1.41 15.55
N SER A 193 -3.21 -0.98 15.00
CA SER A 193 -4.29 -0.33 15.77
C SER A 193 -5.36 -1.30 16.25
N GLY A 194 -5.45 -2.50 15.65
CA GLY A 194 -6.56 -3.43 15.87
C GLY A 194 -7.87 -2.97 15.25
N ALA A 195 -7.83 -2.04 14.28
CA ALA A 195 -9.00 -1.60 13.54
C ALA A 195 -9.42 -2.65 12.49
N ALA A 196 -10.70 -2.98 12.45
CA ALA A 196 -11.27 -3.90 11.46
C ALA A 196 -11.18 -3.37 10.01
N ALA A 197 -11.14 -2.05 9.87
CA ALA A 197 -11.03 -1.35 8.60
C ALA A 197 -10.23 -0.04 8.78
N ARG A 198 -9.06 -0.01 8.16
CA ARG A 198 -8.27 1.19 7.87
C ARG A 198 -8.54 1.60 6.41
N PRO A 199 -8.87 2.87 6.14
CA PRO A 199 -9.13 3.33 4.78
C PRO A 199 -7.82 3.36 3.98
N LEU A 200 -7.76 2.57 2.90
CA LEU A 200 -6.57 2.42 2.06
C LEU A 200 -6.65 3.31 0.81
N MET A 201 -7.84 3.34 0.20
CA MET A 201 -8.08 4.02 -1.07
C MET A 201 -9.52 4.54 -1.13
N THR A 202 -9.71 5.72 -1.73
CA THR A 202 -11.03 6.25 -2.07
C THR A 202 -11.00 6.91 -3.44
N GLY A 203 -12.15 7.04 -4.09
CA GLY A 203 -12.32 7.83 -5.29
C GLY A 203 -13.78 8.26 -5.43
N THR A 204 -14.04 9.49 -5.86
CA THR A 204 -15.41 10.00 -6.00
C THR A 204 -15.59 10.81 -7.28
N GLY A 205 -16.70 10.61 -7.98
CA GLY A 205 -17.02 11.33 -9.21
C GLY A 205 -16.05 11.08 -10.38
N LEU A 206 -15.26 10.00 -10.32
CA LEU A 206 -14.44 9.49 -11.43
C LEU A 206 -15.37 9.01 -12.56
N THR A 207 -14.90 8.92 -13.79
CA THR A 207 -15.54 8.03 -14.78
C THR A 207 -15.05 6.59 -14.60
N ALA A 208 -15.85 5.60 -14.98
CA ALA A 208 -15.45 4.19 -14.96
C ALA A 208 -14.15 3.95 -15.75
N ARG A 209 -13.95 4.66 -16.86
CA ARG A 209 -12.70 4.67 -17.64
C ARG A 209 -11.51 5.18 -16.83
N GLU A 210 -11.61 6.37 -16.24
CA GLU A 210 -10.55 6.94 -15.39
C GLU A 210 -10.16 6.02 -14.23
N LEU A 211 -11.15 5.40 -13.57
CA LEU A 211 -10.91 4.43 -12.49
C LEU A 211 -10.12 3.22 -12.98
N GLY A 212 -10.56 2.57 -14.05
CA GLY A 212 -9.89 1.38 -14.59
C GLY A 212 -8.49 1.68 -15.10
N ASP A 213 -8.27 2.86 -15.68
CA ASP A 213 -6.98 3.29 -16.22
C ASP A 213 -6.00 3.65 -15.08
N GLN A 214 -6.45 4.37 -14.04
CA GLN A 214 -5.64 4.68 -12.85
C GLN A 214 -5.28 3.44 -12.04
N LEU A 215 -6.21 2.48 -11.85
CA LEU A 215 -5.91 1.24 -11.12
C LEU A 215 -4.87 0.38 -11.87
N ARG A 216 -4.99 0.25 -13.20
CA ARG A 216 -3.99 -0.48 -14.00
C ARG A 216 -2.63 0.22 -14.01
N HIS A 217 -2.61 1.55 -14.00
CA HIS A 217 -1.36 2.32 -13.87
C HIS A 217 -0.71 2.11 -12.49
N LEU A 218 -1.49 2.11 -11.40
CA LEU A 218 -0.98 1.75 -10.07
C LEU A 218 -0.40 0.34 -10.05
N ASP A 219 -1.10 -0.67 -10.58
CA ASP A 219 -0.56 -2.04 -10.60
C ASP A 219 0.73 -2.18 -11.42
N GLN A 220 0.94 -1.34 -12.44
CA GLN A 220 2.22 -1.25 -13.16
C GLN A 220 3.33 -0.62 -12.29
N LEU A 221 3.04 0.50 -11.61
CA LEU A 221 3.99 1.20 -10.74
C LEU A 221 4.40 0.37 -9.51
N LEU A 222 3.47 -0.43 -8.99
CA LEU A 222 3.64 -1.27 -7.81
C LEU A 222 4.25 -2.66 -8.11
N GLY A 223 4.50 -2.98 -9.39
CA GLY A 223 4.97 -4.30 -9.81
C GLY A 223 3.97 -5.44 -9.58
N THR A 224 2.69 -5.13 -9.33
CA THR A 224 1.58 -6.09 -9.14
C THR A 224 0.79 -6.36 -10.43
N ALA A 225 1.29 -5.88 -11.57
CA ALA A 225 0.77 -6.22 -12.89
C ALA A 225 0.79 -7.74 -13.12
N ALA A 226 -0.29 -8.29 -13.66
CA ALA A 226 -0.49 -9.73 -13.78
C ALA A 226 0.66 -10.42 -14.55
N ILE A 227 1.31 -11.40 -13.90
CA ILE A 227 2.42 -12.17 -14.47
C ILE A 227 1.98 -12.80 -15.80
N PRO A 228 2.66 -12.52 -16.92
CA PRO A 228 2.31 -13.11 -18.21
C PRO A 228 2.55 -14.62 -18.21
N VAL A 229 1.46 -15.38 -18.41
CA VAL A 229 1.54 -16.81 -18.74
C VAL A 229 2.11 -16.92 -20.15
N ASP A 230 3.27 -17.53 -20.29
CA ASP A 230 3.89 -17.75 -21.59
C ASP A 230 3.17 -18.92 -22.30
N PRO A 231 2.60 -18.75 -23.51
CA PRO A 231 1.98 -19.86 -24.24
C PRO A 231 2.98 -20.96 -24.67
N HIS A 232 4.29 -20.76 -24.43
CA HIS A 232 5.37 -21.72 -24.61
C HIS A 232 6.12 -21.98 -23.29
N ALA A 233 5.39 -21.94 -22.17
CA ALA A 233 5.81 -22.26 -20.81
C ALA A 233 6.79 -23.45 -20.76
N GLN A 234 7.97 -23.22 -20.17
CA GLN A 234 8.92 -24.27 -19.86
C GLN A 234 8.83 -24.50 -18.36
N SER A 235 8.39 -25.70 -17.92
CA SER A 235 8.00 -25.92 -16.51
C SER A 235 9.02 -25.44 -15.49
N TRP A 236 10.32 -25.66 -15.74
CA TRP A 236 11.41 -25.21 -14.86
C TRP A 236 11.45 -23.69 -14.62
N LEU A 237 10.95 -22.88 -15.56
CA LEU A 237 10.86 -21.43 -15.44
C LEU A 237 9.67 -21.05 -14.55
N ASP A 238 8.58 -21.79 -14.62
CA ASP A 238 7.39 -21.56 -13.79
C ASP A 238 7.58 -22.12 -12.37
N ASP A 239 8.26 -23.25 -12.23
CA ASP A 239 8.82 -23.75 -10.95
C ASP A 239 9.67 -22.64 -10.30
N LEU A 240 10.67 -22.11 -11.02
CA LEU A 240 11.57 -21.05 -10.52
C LEU A 240 10.82 -19.75 -10.15
N ARG A 241 9.80 -19.35 -10.91
CA ARG A 241 8.97 -18.18 -10.60
C ARG A 241 8.15 -18.41 -9.33
N TYR A 242 7.56 -19.59 -9.17
CA TYR A 242 6.84 -19.99 -7.97
C TYR A 242 7.76 -19.98 -6.74
N GLU A 243 8.98 -20.51 -6.85
CA GLU A 243 9.97 -20.46 -5.76
C GLU A 243 10.36 -19.03 -5.40
N VAL A 244 10.62 -18.16 -6.39
CA VAL A 244 10.95 -16.74 -6.16
C VAL A 244 9.80 -15.98 -5.46
N LEU A 245 8.54 -16.27 -5.80
CA LEU A 245 7.39 -15.68 -5.11
C LEU A 245 7.26 -16.21 -3.67
N CYS A 246 7.43 -17.52 -3.45
CA CYS A 246 7.47 -18.12 -2.11
C CYS A 246 8.59 -17.54 -1.23
N ASP A 247 9.77 -17.29 -1.81
CA ASP A 247 10.90 -16.70 -1.11
C ASP A 247 10.63 -15.21 -0.78
N ALA A 248 10.06 -14.45 -1.71
CA ALA A 248 9.61 -13.07 -1.45
C ALA A 248 8.52 -12.99 -0.36
N TYR A 249 7.63 -13.99 -0.29
CA TYR A 249 6.63 -14.13 0.77
C TYR A 249 7.28 -14.48 2.11
N ARG A 250 8.27 -15.39 2.14
CA ARG A 250 9.04 -15.72 3.36
C ARG A 250 9.81 -14.50 3.89
N ASP A 251 10.49 -13.77 3.02
CA ASP A 251 11.17 -12.51 3.34
C ASP A 251 10.19 -11.48 3.93
N THR A 252 9.06 -11.26 3.25
CA THR A 252 8.05 -10.26 3.66
C THR A 252 7.44 -10.59 5.02
N LEU A 253 7.11 -11.87 5.28
CA LEU A 253 6.62 -12.33 6.58
C LEU A 253 7.69 -12.21 7.68
N THR A 254 8.97 -12.42 7.35
CA THR A 254 10.09 -12.28 8.29
C THR A 254 10.28 -10.82 8.72
N GLU A 255 10.24 -9.87 7.77
CA GLU A 255 10.27 -8.43 8.08
C GLU A 255 9.00 -7.95 8.80
N HIS A 256 7.83 -8.53 8.51
CA HIS A 256 6.60 -8.24 9.26
C HIS A 256 6.68 -8.71 10.72
N ALA A 257 7.22 -9.90 10.97
CA ALA A 257 7.42 -10.44 12.31
C ALA A 257 8.54 -9.71 13.10
N ASN A 258 9.48 -9.06 12.40
CA ASN A 258 10.65 -8.43 12.99
C ASN A 258 10.28 -7.37 14.06
N PRO A 259 10.84 -7.46 15.28
CA PRO A 259 10.47 -6.56 16.36
C PRO A 259 10.78 -5.08 16.08
N TRP A 260 11.83 -4.77 15.30
CA TRP A 260 12.26 -3.38 15.02
C TRP A 260 11.69 -2.77 13.73
N ALA A 261 10.89 -3.50 12.93
CA ALA A 261 10.22 -2.98 11.72
C ALA A 261 9.05 -2.00 12.04
N VAL A 262 9.16 -1.26 13.15
CA VAL A 262 8.16 -0.34 13.70
C VAL A 262 7.89 0.78 12.70
N GLY A 263 6.60 1.05 12.45
CA GLY A 263 6.15 1.98 11.41
C GLY A 263 5.97 1.36 10.03
N ARG A 264 6.66 0.24 9.72
CA ARG A 264 6.64 -0.42 8.40
C ARG A 264 5.88 -1.74 8.35
N ARG A 265 5.61 -2.39 9.49
CA ARG A 265 4.90 -3.69 9.54
C ARG A 265 3.58 -3.72 8.77
N PHE A 266 2.89 -2.59 8.64
CA PHE A 266 1.67 -2.45 7.85
C PHE A 266 1.93 -2.61 6.34
N GLU A 267 3.02 -2.04 5.83
CA GLU A 267 3.44 -2.17 4.42
C GLU A 267 3.85 -3.60 4.09
N HIS A 268 4.52 -4.29 5.04
CA HIS A 268 4.85 -5.71 4.93
C HIS A 268 3.60 -6.60 5.07
N TYR A 269 2.61 -6.22 5.89
CA TYR A 269 1.34 -6.94 6.02
C TYR A 269 0.56 -6.89 4.69
N LEU A 270 0.33 -5.69 4.14
CA LEU A 270 -0.31 -5.51 2.83
C LEU A 270 0.41 -6.34 1.74
N ARG A 271 1.74 -6.35 1.76
CA ARG A 271 2.54 -7.11 0.78
C ARG A 271 2.46 -8.62 0.99
N ALA A 272 2.31 -9.11 2.22
CA ALA A 272 2.16 -10.53 2.51
C ALA A 272 0.82 -11.05 1.97
N ASP A 273 -0.27 -10.30 2.14
CA ASP A 273 -1.59 -10.70 1.64
C ASP A 273 -1.68 -10.59 0.11
N ASP A 274 -1.08 -9.54 -0.48
CA ASP A 274 -0.93 -9.42 -1.94
C ASP A 274 -0.10 -10.59 -2.50
N LEU A 275 1.07 -10.89 -1.94
CA LEU A 275 1.92 -12.00 -2.37
C LEU A 275 1.27 -13.37 -2.17
N TYR A 276 0.57 -13.61 -1.05
CA TYR A 276 -0.16 -14.87 -0.83
C TYR A 276 -1.16 -15.12 -1.95
N THR A 277 -1.93 -14.09 -2.30
CA THR A 277 -2.97 -14.21 -3.33
C THR A 277 -2.37 -14.29 -4.72
N ASP A 278 -1.33 -13.51 -5.03
CA ASP A 278 -0.62 -13.55 -6.30
C ASP A 278 0.10 -14.90 -6.52
N ILE A 279 0.54 -15.60 -5.45
CA ILE A 279 1.09 -16.97 -5.53
C ILE A 279 -0.01 -17.99 -5.87
N VAL A 280 -1.18 -17.92 -5.23
CA VAL A 280 -2.30 -18.82 -5.52
C VAL A 280 -2.80 -18.60 -6.95
N ASP A 281 -3.05 -17.34 -7.33
CA ASP A 281 -3.40 -16.93 -8.69
C ASP A 281 -2.41 -17.43 -9.76
N TYR A 282 -1.13 -17.46 -9.42
CA TYR A 282 -0.08 -17.94 -10.33
C TYR A 282 -0.04 -19.46 -10.42
N ALA A 283 -0.18 -20.15 -9.29
CA ALA A 283 -0.17 -21.60 -9.21
C ALA A 283 -1.37 -22.24 -9.95
N ASP A 284 -2.56 -21.65 -9.83
CA ASP A 284 -3.76 -22.03 -10.60
C ASP A 284 -3.49 -22.00 -12.12
N ARG A 285 -2.77 -20.96 -12.58
CA ARG A 285 -2.45 -20.76 -14.00
C ARG A 285 -1.32 -21.66 -14.50
N ALA A 286 -0.37 -21.99 -13.62
CA ALA A 286 0.71 -22.93 -13.90
C ALA A 286 0.25 -24.40 -13.84
N GLY A 287 -0.92 -24.68 -13.24
CA GLY A 287 -1.44 -26.03 -13.06
C GLY A 287 -0.73 -26.81 -11.95
N LEU A 288 -0.23 -26.11 -10.93
CA LEU A 288 0.35 -26.71 -9.74
C LEU A 288 -0.73 -27.38 -8.87
N PRO A 289 -0.39 -28.37 -8.02
CA PRO A 289 -1.38 -29.06 -7.20
C PRO A 289 -1.93 -28.18 -6.08
N HIS A 290 -3.25 -27.95 -6.11
CA HIS A 290 -4.02 -27.35 -5.03
C HIS A 290 -4.68 -28.43 -4.16
N SER A 291 -5.05 -28.09 -2.92
CA SER A 291 -5.71 -29.02 -2.01
C SER A 291 -7.18 -29.31 -2.35
N GLU A 292 -7.81 -28.53 -3.25
CA GLU A 292 -9.12 -28.85 -3.82
C GLU A 292 -9.00 -29.93 -4.90
N GLY A 293 -9.40 -31.16 -4.57
CA GLY A 293 -9.54 -32.27 -5.52
C GLY A 293 -8.67 -33.51 -5.25
N LEU A 294 -7.74 -33.44 -4.30
CA LEU A 294 -6.96 -34.60 -3.85
C LEU A 294 -7.82 -35.62 -3.11
N ASP A 295 -7.60 -36.91 -3.37
CA ASP A 295 -8.26 -38.00 -2.63
C ASP A 295 -7.77 -37.99 -1.16
N PRO A 296 -8.63 -38.26 -0.15
CA PRO A 296 -8.31 -38.05 1.27
C PRO A 296 -7.31 -39.05 1.88
N GLY A 297 -6.49 -39.69 1.04
CA GLY A 297 -5.40 -40.59 1.41
C GLY A 297 -4.06 -40.29 0.71
N GLU A 298 -3.96 -39.27 -0.14
CA GLU A 298 -2.67 -38.82 -0.69
C GLU A 298 -1.97 -37.82 0.26
N GLU A 299 -0.63 -37.80 0.20
CA GLU A 299 0.20 -36.98 1.09
C GLU A 299 0.10 -35.49 0.71
N ARG A 300 -0.50 -34.68 1.59
CA ARG A 300 -0.78 -33.25 1.37
C ARG A 300 0.46 -32.34 1.32
N HIS A 301 1.66 -32.90 1.32
CA HIS A 301 2.91 -32.14 1.49
C HIS A 301 3.30 -31.30 0.26
N ASP A 302 2.75 -31.61 -0.91
CA ASP A 302 3.12 -30.94 -2.16
C ASP A 302 2.14 -29.82 -2.59
N THR A 303 1.07 -29.51 -1.83
CA THR A 303 0.10 -28.48 -2.27
C THR A 303 0.56 -27.05 -2.02
N VAL A 304 0.06 -26.13 -2.84
CA VAL A 304 0.34 -24.68 -2.77
C VAL A 304 -0.02 -24.10 -1.40
N GLU A 305 -1.21 -24.43 -0.88
CA GLU A 305 -1.65 -23.94 0.43
C GLU A 305 -0.82 -24.55 1.57
N TYR A 306 -0.41 -25.82 1.42
CA TYR A 306 0.47 -26.45 2.40
C TYR A 306 1.84 -25.76 2.44
N ARG A 307 2.50 -25.52 1.30
CA ARG A 307 3.80 -24.83 1.23
C ARG A 307 3.72 -23.39 1.78
N LEU A 308 2.61 -22.67 1.52
CA LEU A 308 2.39 -21.33 2.09
C LEU A 308 2.14 -21.35 3.61
N ALA A 309 1.40 -22.34 4.11
CA ALA A 309 1.20 -22.55 5.55
C ALA A 309 2.48 -23.00 6.25
N ASP A 310 3.31 -23.82 5.61
CA ASP A 310 4.58 -24.31 6.11
C ASP A 310 5.59 -23.17 6.27
N ILE A 311 5.81 -22.37 5.22
CA ILE A 311 6.60 -21.11 5.27
C ILE A 311 6.17 -20.22 6.45
N ARG A 312 4.86 -20.11 6.68
CA ARG A 312 4.29 -19.26 7.73
C ARG A 312 4.43 -19.84 9.13
N ASN A 313 4.43 -21.17 9.26
CA ASN A 313 4.72 -21.84 10.51
C ASN A 313 6.22 -21.79 10.84
N ASP A 314 7.08 -21.92 9.83
CA ASP A 314 8.55 -21.88 9.94
C ASP A 314 9.02 -20.54 10.54
N ILE A 315 8.55 -19.42 10.02
CA ILE A 315 8.91 -18.04 10.46
C ILE A 315 8.58 -17.78 11.94
N ARG A 316 7.76 -18.63 12.55
CA ARG A 316 7.04 -18.34 13.78
C ARG A 316 7.33 -19.31 14.92
N HIS A 317 7.63 -20.56 14.59
CA HIS A 317 8.00 -21.60 15.56
C HIS A 317 9.51 -21.79 15.67
N ASN A 318 10.28 -21.40 14.65
CA ASN A 318 11.73 -21.36 14.74
C ASN A 318 12.17 -20.04 15.41
N ASP A 319 13.20 -20.11 16.26
CA ASP A 319 13.91 -18.92 16.73
C ASP A 319 14.64 -18.28 15.53
N ILE A 320 14.00 -17.29 14.89
CA ILE A 320 14.68 -16.41 13.93
C ILE A 320 15.78 -15.65 14.68
N ASP A 321 16.98 -15.61 14.11
CA ASP A 321 18.10 -14.83 14.65
C ASP A 321 17.86 -13.33 14.42
N TRP A 322 17.19 -12.74 15.40
CA TRP A 322 16.86 -11.33 15.44
C TRP A 322 18.09 -10.42 15.72
N ASP A 323 19.32 -10.91 15.89
CA ASP A 323 20.50 -10.01 16.03
C ASP A 323 20.77 -9.19 14.74
N THR A 324 20.06 -9.46 13.64
CA THR A 324 20.08 -8.66 12.40
C THR A 324 18.95 -7.62 12.37
N ALA A 325 19.31 -6.35 12.11
CA ALA A 325 18.35 -5.26 11.94
C ALA A 325 17.47 -5.46 10.67
N PRO A 326 16.18 -5.05 10.69
CA PRO A 326 15.27 -5.17 9.56
C PRO A 326 15.72 -4.37 8.34
N ARG A 327 15.15 -4.68 7.18
CA ARG A 327 15.42 -3.94 5.93
C ARG A 327 15.17 -2.44 6.09
N THR A 328 16.10 -1.66 5.56
CA THR A 328 16.03 -0.20 5.53
C THR A 328 15.06 0.34 4.48
N SER A 329 14.52 -0.52 3.61
CA SER A 329 13.47 -0.28 2.61
C SER A 329 12.31 -1.26 2.78
N THR A 330 11.11 -0.85 2.36
CA THR A 330 10.00 -1.74 1.99
C THR A 330 9.85 -1.78 0.47
N TRP A 331 8.96 -2.64 -0.03
CA TRP A 331 8.57 -2.67 -1.44
C TRP A 331 7.99 -1.34 -1.96
N LEU A 332 7.45 -0.47 -1.09
CA LEU A 332 7.01 0.89 -1.45
C LEU A 332 8.16 1.89 -1.51
N ASP A 333 9.17 1.75 -0.62
CA ASP A 333 10.42 2.51 -0.76
C ASP A 333 11.11 2.10 -2.09
N GLU A 334 11.13 0.80 -2.41
CA GLU A 334 11.72 0.27 -3.66
C GLU A 334 11.00 0.75 -4.92
N ALA A 335 9.66 0.80 -4.91
CA ALA A 335 8.88 1.38 -6.02
C ALA A 335 9.14 2.89 -6.19
N LEU A 336 9.31 3.62 -5.08
CA LEU A 336 9.64 5.05 -5.08
C LEU A 336 11.05 5.30 -5.61
N ASP A 337 12.04 4.52 -5.15
CA ASP A 337 13.42 4.57 -5.62
C ASP A 337 13.53 4.19 -7.11
N GLN A 338 12.73 3.23 -7.58
CA GLN A 338 12.68 2.85 -9.00
C GLN A 338 12.05 3.94 -9.86
N ALA A 339 10.97 4.59 -9.41
CA ALA A 339 10.37 5.73 -10.10
C ALA A 339 11.34 6.92 -10.17
N GLN A 340 12.06 7.21 -9.08
CA GLN A 340 13.08 8.26 -9.03
C GLN A 340 14.27 7.92 -9.95
N HIS A 341 14.79 6.68 -9.94
CA HIS A 341 15.87 6.28 -10.85
C HIS A 341 15.47 6.40 -12.33
N ARG A 342 14.25 6.01 -12.72
CA ARG A 342 13.78 6.16 -14.10
C ARG A 342 13.75 7.63 -14.52
N LEU A 343 13.28 8.53 -13.65
CA LEU A 343 13.29 9.96 -13.91
C LEU A 343 14.73 10.50 -14.00
N ASP A 344 15.57 10.22 -13.01
CA ASP A 344 16.96 10.66 -12.95
C ASP A 344 17.78 10.16 -14.16
N ASP A 345 17.52 8.94 -14.64
CA ASP A 345 18.19 8.37 -15.81
C ASP A 345 17.72 9.01 -17.12
N LEU A 346 16.43 9.36 -17.26
CA LEU A 346 15.94 10.11 -18.43
C LEU A 346 16.48 11.56 -18.41
N THR A 347 16.41 12.25 -17.27
CA THR A 347 16.92 13.63 -17.09
C THR A 347 18.43 13.71 -17.31
N ARG A 348 19.20 12.70 -16.89
CA ARG A 348 20.67 12.63 -17.08
C ARG A 348 21.08 12.09 -18.46
N GLY A 349 20.21 11.33 -19.13
CA GLY A 349 20.37 10.96 -20.53
C GLY A 349 20.13 12.14 -21.46
N GLY A 350 19.17 13.00 -21.10
CA GLY A 350 18.81 14.21 -21.83
C GLY A 350 18.24 13.91 -23.22
N LEU A 351 18.14 14.97 -24.02
CA LEU A 351 17.85 14.88 -25.45
C LEU A 351 18.68 15.94 -26.18
N THR A 352 19.40 15.55 -27.23
CA THR A 352 20.16 16.48 -28.07
C THR A 352 19.94 16.11 -29.53
N LEU A 353 19.27 17.00 -30.27
CA LEU A 353 18.91 16.81 -31.68
C LEU A 353 19.52 17.93 -32.54
N THR A 354 20.11 17.57 -33.67
CA THR A 354 20.77 18.52 -34.59
C THR A 354 20.12 18.50 -35.96
N TYR A 355 19.78 19.67 -36.50
CA TYR A 355 19.26 19.83 -37.86
C TYR A 355 19.93 21.02 -38.57
N PRO A 356 20.01 21.04 -39.92
CA PRO A 356 20.58 22.17 -40.65
C PRO A 356 19.82 23.46 -40.33
N ASP A 357 20.53 24.56 -40.10
CA ASP A 357 19.90 25.83 -39.73
C ASP A 357 19.04 26.36 -40.89
N PRO A 358 17.72 26.60 -40.68
CA PRO A 358 16.80 27.03 -41.75
C PRO A 358 17.12 28.42 -42.31
N ALA A 359 17.78 29.29 -41.54
CA ALA A 359 18.12 30.64 -41.94
C ALA A 359 19.53 30.75 -42.56
N GLN A 360 20.44 29.81 -42.27
CA GLN A 360 21.86 29.93 -42.64
C GLN A 360 22.50 28.64 -43.17
N THR A 361 22.77 28.60 -44.48
CA THR A 361 23.48 27.48 -45.13
C THR A 361 24.85 27.22 -44.48
N GLY A 362 25.11 25.98 -44.07
CA GLY A 362 26.37 25.56 -43.42
C GLY A 362 26.39 25.70 -41.89
N HIS A 363 25.32 26.24 -41.31
CA HIS A 363 25.06 26.22 -39.87
C HIS A 363 24.12 25.06 -39.52
N VAL A 364 24.11 24.70 -38.24
CA VAL A 364 23.34 23.62 -37.63
C VAL A 364 22.70 24.20 -36.37
N THR A 365 21.40 24.00 -36.24
CA THR A 365 20.69 24.27 -34.99
C THR A 365 20.69 22.99 -34.16
N GLU A 366 21.09 23.11 -32.90
CA GLU A 366 20.99 22.07 -31.89
C GLU A 366 19.86 22.43 -30.92
N ILE A 367 18.99 21.47 -30.64
CA ILE A 367 17.77 21.66 -29.86
C ILE A 367 17.55 20.44 -28.96
N GLY A 368 17.08 20.65 -27.73
CA GLY A 368 17.09 19.55 -26.76
C GLY A 368 16.67 19.88 -25.34
N PHE A 369 17.04 19.00 -24.43
CA PHE A 369 16.82 19.07 -22.99
C PHE A 369 18.06 18.56 -22.25
N ASP A 370 18.66 19.40 -21.41
CA ASP A 370 19.84 19.10 -20.57
C ASP A 370 19.82 19.98 -19.31
N ASP A 371 20.54 19.60 -18.24
CA ASP A 371 20.56 20.30 -16.93
C ASP A 371 19.16 20.67 -16.38
N ASN A 372 18.16 19.83 -16.69
CA ASN A 372 16.74 20.03 -16.40
C ASN A 372 16.11 21.30 -17.03
N GLN A 373 16.57 21.70 -18.22
CA GLN A 373 16.01 22.80 -19.01
C GLN A 373 15.91 22.43 -20.50
N TRP A 374 14.84 22.89 -21.15
CA TRP A 374 14.73 22.85 -22.61
C TRP A 374 15.66 23.91 -23.22
N TYR A 375 16.34 23.63 -24.32
CA TYR A 375 17.31 24.55 -24.91
C TYR A 375 17.36 24.56 -26.44
N ILE A 376 17.83 25.68 -26.99
CA ILE A 376 18.27 25.80 -28.39
C ILE A 376 19.62 26.53 -28.46
N GLN A 377 20.51 26.09 -29.36
CA GLN A 377 21.77 26.78 -29.69
C GLN A 377 22.13 26.63 -31.17
N HIS A 378 22.89 27.59 -31.70
CA HIS A 378 23.32 27.60 -33.10
C HIS A 378 24.84 27.38 -33.18
N ALA A 379 25.26 26.57 -34.15
CA ALA A 379 26.67 26.30 -34.43
C ALA A 379 26.95 26.28 -35.93
N HIS A 380 28.16 26.63 -36.32
CA HIS A 380 28.66 26.39 -37.68
C HIS A 380 29.64 25.23 -37.74
N THR A 381 29.73 24.60 -38.91
CA THR A 381 30.82 23.64 -39.17
C THR A 381 32.13 24.39 -39.39
N SER A 382 33.18 24.04 -38.64
CA SER A 382 34.49 24.67 -38.79
C SER A 382 35.13 24.39 -40.16
N ALA A 383 36.23 25.10 -40.47
CA ALA A 383 36.99 24.91 -41.70
C ALA A 383 37.61 23.50 -41.89
N ASP A 384 37.57 22.64 -40.86
CA ASP A 384 37.92 21.21 -40.95
C ASP A 384 36.79 20.31 -41.51
N GLY A 385 35.57 20.84 -41.64
CA GLY A 385 34.38 20.10 -42.09
C GLY A 385 33.87 19.06 -41.09
N ARG A 386 34.25 19.15 -39.80
CA ARG A 386 33.97 18.10 -38.80
C ARG A 386 33.68 18.62 -37.39
N THR A 387 34.35 19.68 -36.96
CA THR A 387 34.15 20.28 -35.64
C THR A 387 32.99 21.27 -35.71
N LEU A 388 32.00 21.13 -34.82
CA LEU A 388 30.99 22.18 -34.60
C LEU A 388 31.58 23.29 -33.72
N LEU A 389 31.34 24.53 -34.10
CA LEU A 389 31.69 25.73 -33.33
C LEU A 389 30.40 26.48 -32.99
N TYR A 390 30.06 26.51 -31.70
CA TYR A 390 28.85 27.16 -31.20
C TYR A 390 29.01 28.69 -31.26
N ASP A 391 28.08 29.35 -31.95
CA ASP A 391 28.05 30.80 -32.16
C ASP A 391 27.37 31.55 -31.00
N THR A 392 26.47 30.86 -30.30
CA THR A 392 25.73 31.36 -29.14
C THR A 392 25.75 30.34 -28.00
N PRO A 393 25.65 30.78 -26.73
CA PRO A 393 25.33 29.87 -25.63
C PRO A 393 23.90 29.33 -25.77
N PRO A 394 23.57 28.20 -25.11
CA PRO A 394 22.21 27.70 -24.99
C PRO A 394 21.24 28.80 -24.52
N THR A 395 20.13 28.97 -25.25
CA THR A 395 18.99 29.76 -24.81
C THR A 395 17.99 28.81 -24.13
N PRO A 396 17.76 28.96 -22.81
CA PRO A 396 16.91 28.04 -22.07
C PRO A 396 15.42 28.42 -22.10
N TYR A 397 14.56 27.41 -21.99
CA TYR A 397 13.11 27.49 -21.94
C TYR A 397 12.55 26.60 -20.82
N SER A 398 11.35 26.93 -20.33
CA SER A 398 10.70 26.22 -19.22
C SER A 398 9.88 25.00 -19.65
N SER A 399 9.51 24.89 -20.92
CA SER A 399 8.76 23.75 -21.48
C SER A 399 9.07 23.52 -22.96
N CYS A 400 8.75 22.31 -23.47
CA CYS A 400 8.88 21.96 -24.88
C CYS A 400 8.05 22.91 -25.77
N GLU A 401 6.80 23.20 -25.41
CA GLU A 401 5.95 24.09 -26.20
C GLU A 401 6.44 25.56 -26.17
N GLU A 402 7.02 26.06 -25.07
CA GLU A 402 7.64 27.40 -25.06
C GLU A 402 8.82 27.49 -26.02
N LEU A 403 9.64 26.43 -26.09
CA LEU A 403 10.75 26.29 -27.05
C LEU A 403 10.25 26.22 -28.50
N LEU A 404 9.18 25.47 -28.77
CA LEU A 404 8.58 25.35 -30.11
C LEU A 404 7.94 26.68 -30.57
N ASP A 405 7.12 27.31 -29.74
CA ASP A 405 6.49 28.61 -30.02
C ASP A 405 7.52 29.71 -30.21
N SER A 406 8.55 29.77 -29.36
CA SER A 406 9.63 30.77 -29.49
C SER A 406 10.40 30.63 -30.79
N THR A 407 10.66 29.39 -31.22
CA THR A 407 11.36 29.13 -32.48
C THR A 407 10.46 29.47 -33.68
N ALA A 408 9.17 29.12 -33.64
CA ALA A 408 8.20 29.49 -34.67
C ALA A 408 8.05 31.02 -34.79
N ALA A 409 8.02 31.73 -33.67
CA ALA A 409 7.97 33.19 -33.62
C ALA A 409 9.25 33.83 -34.18
N PHE A 410 10.44 33.28 -33.89
CA PHE A 410 11.72 33.74 -34.43
C PHE A 410 11.78 33.60 -35.96
N VAL A 411 11.33 32.47 -36.51
CA VAL A 411 11.24 32.24 -37.96
C VAL A 411 10.29 33.26 -38.60
N ALA A 412 9.08 33.42 -38.05
CA ALA A 412 8.07 34.34 -38.57
C ALA A 412 8.46 35.84 -38.47
N ALA A 413 9.33 36.19 -37.51
CA ALA A 413 9.90 37.54 -37.38
C ALA A 413 11.06 37.80 -38.34
N SER A 414 11.73 36.74 -38.83
CA SER A 414 12.94 36.84 -39.65
C SER A 414 12.66 36.96 -41.16
N ASP A 415 11.62 36.28 -41.66
CA ASP A 415 11.13 36.47 -43.04
C ASP A 415 9.58 36.50 -43.09
N PRO A 416 8.94 37.60 -43.55
CA PRO A 416 7.50 37.70 -43.70
C PRO A 416 6.92 36.91 -44.91
N SER A 417 7.76 36.20 -45.67
CA SER A 417 7.36 35.24 -46.71
C SER A 417 8.16 33.95 -46.55
N PRO A 418 7.98 33.21 -45.43
CA PRO A 418 8.83 32.08 -45.09
C PRO A 418 8.78 31.00 -46.18
N THR A 419 9.96 30.60 -46.67
CA THR A 419 10.10 29.38 -47.46
C THR A 419 9.66 28.17 -46.62
N PRO A 420 9.05 27.14 -47.21
CA PRO A 420 8.55 25.98 -46.46
C PRO A 420 9.66 25.21 -45.71
N ASP A 421 10.91 25.35 -46.15
CA ASP A 421 12.10 24.77 -45.52
C ASP A 421 12.57 25.55 -44.26
N ALA A 422 11.88 26.64 -43.87
CA ALA A 422 12.33 27.55 -42.82
C ALA A 422 11.97 27.12 -41.37
N SER A 423 11.29 26.00 -41.17
CA SER A 423 10.78 25.53 -39.87
C SER A 423 11.60 24.38 -39.27
N ILE A 424 11.40 24.11 -37.97
CA ILE A 424 11.90 22.88 -37.33
C ILE A 424 11.34 21.66 -38.09
N PRO A 425 12.16 20.67 -38.49
CA PRO A 425 11.66 19.48 -39.17
C PRO A 425 10.68 18.69 -38.29
N GLU A 426 9.58 18.20 -38.89
CA GLU A 426 8.50 17.51 -38.17
C GLU A 426 8.97 16.31 -37.34
N SER A 427 10.01 15.60 -37.78
CA SER A 427 10.64 14.51 -37.00
C SER A 427 11.24 15.00 -35.68
N ILE A 428 11.91 16.15 -35.70
CA ILE A 428 12.52 16.77 -34.51
C ILE A 428 11.42 17.23 -33.55
N VAL A 429 10.35 17.87 -34.07
CA VAL A 429 9.17 18.25 -33.26
C VAL A 429 8.49 17.03 -32.64
N SER A 430 8.40 15.92 -33.38
CA SER A 430 7.86 14.66 -32.87
C SER A 430 8.73 14.06 -31.75
N GLU A 431 10.06 14.02 -31.93
CA GLU A 431 10.98 13.46 -30.93
C GLU A 431 11.02 14.31 -29.65
N LEU A 432 11.05 15.65 -29.77
CA LEU A 432 10.94 16.58 -28.63
C LEU A 432 9.64 16.35 -27.84
N ARG A 433 8.48 16.21 -28.52
CA ARG A 433 7.19 15.94 -27.88
C ARG A 433 7.06 14.54 -27.30
N THR A 434 7.70 13.53 -27.90
CA THR A 434 7.79 12.19 -27.31
C THR A 434 8.57 12.24 -25.99
N PHE A 435 9.72 12.91 -25.96
CA PHE A 435 10.51 13.07 -24.74
C PHE A 435 9.80 13.89 -23.66
N ASP A 436 9.13 15.00 -24.03
CA ASP A 436 8.32 15.79 -23.09
C ASP A 436 7.16 14.99 -22.48
N SER A 437 6.51 14.13 -23.28
CA SER A 437 5.48 13.20 -22.83
C SER A 437 6.03 12.11 -21.88
N GLU A 438 7.19 11.53 -22.19
CA GLU A 438 7.87 10.54 -21.33
C GLU A 438 8.32 11.18 -20.00
N LEU A 439 8.96 12.35 -20.06
CA LEU A 439 9.39 13.12 -18.88
C LEU A 439 8.19 13.53 -18.01
N THR A 440 7.10 13.98 -18.63
CA THR A 440 5.84 14.33 -17.93
C THR A 440 5.18 13.10 -17.33
N SER A 441 5.27 11.92 -17.98
CA SER A 441 4.79 10.68 -17.37
C SER A 441 5.65 10.31 -16.17
N LEU A 442 6.98 10.29 -16.27
CA LEU A 442 7.84 9.91 -15.14
C LEU A 442 7.67 10.82 -13.91
N HIS A 443 7.40 12.12 -14.11
CA HIS A 443 7.01 13.01 -13.02
C HIS A 443 5.65 12.62 -12.39
N ARG A 444 4.68 12.19 -13.19
CA ARG A 444 3.37 11.68 -12.72
C ARG A 444 3.51 10.33 -12.01
N ASP A 445 4.25 9.39 -12.58
CA ASP A 445 4.61 8.08 -12.00
C ASP A 445 5.18 8.31 -10.58
N LEU A 446 6.22 9.15 -10.47
CA LEU A 446 6.90 9.48 -9.21
C LEU A 446 5.98 10.17 -8.19
N ALA A 447 5.16 11.13 -8.61
CA ALA A 447 4.20 11.80 -7.74
C ALA A 447 3.13 10.81 -7.21
N THR A 448 2.64 9.94 -8.07
CA THR A 448 1.62 8.92 -7.75
C THR A 448 2.14 7.92 -6.73
N VAL A 449 3.35 7.37 -6.93
CA VAL A 449 3.96 6.45 -5.95
C VAL A 449 4.23 7.15 -4.62
N ARG A 450 4.71 8.40 -4.65
CA ARG A 450 4.98 9.19 -3.43
C ARG A 450 3.71 9.48 -2.61
N GLU A 451 2.63 9.90 -3.26
CA GLU A 451 1.35 10.15 -2.59
C GLU A 451 0.78 8.86 -1.98
N LEU A 452 0.84 7.74 -2.71
CA LEU A 452 0.38 6.45 -2.22
C LEU A 452 1.20 5.93 -1.03
N HIS A 453 2.53 6.05 -1.11
CA HIS A 453 3.48 5.75 -0.03
C HIS A 453 3.18 6.57 1.22
N ASP A 454 3.03 7.89 1.08
CA ASP A 454 2.78 8.81 2.20
C ASP A 454 1.40 8.54 2.81
N ALA A 455 0.37 8.29 2.00
CA ALA A 455 -0.97 7.92 2.44
C ALA A 455 -0.96 6.63 3.29
N ILE A 456 -0.32 5.57 2.79
CA ILE A 456 -0.19 4.29 3.49
C ILE A 456 0.55 4.45 4.83
N ARG A 457 1.65 5.22 4.86
CA ARG A 457 2.44 5.46 6.09
C ARG A 457 1.71 6.32 7.11
N VAL A 458 1.01 7.38 6.68
CA VAL A 458 0.24 8.27 7.57
C VAL A 458 -1.08 7.64 8.04
N GLY A 459 -1.64 6.69 7.29
CA GLY A 459 -2.92 6.05 7.59
C GLY A 459 -4.15 6.81 7.07
N SER A 460 -3.94 7.68 6.07
CA SER A 460 -5.01 8.29 5.28
C SER A 460 -5.25 7.49 3.99
N PRO A 461 -6.48 7.46 3.44
CA PRO A 461 -6.69 6.83 2.14
C PRO A 461 -5.96 7.59 1.02
N TYR A 462 -5.32 6.85 0.12
CA TYR A 462 -4.93 7.39 -1.18
C TYR A 462 -6.19 7.81 -1.95
N THR A 463 -6.21 9.02 -2.50
CA THR A 463 -7.44 9.59 -3.09
C THR A 463 -7.31 9.65 -4.60
N MET A 464 -8.00 8.76 -5.31
CA MET A 464 -8.06 8.80 -6.77
C MET A 464 -8.70 10.09 -7.26
N HIS A 465 -8.03 10.76 -8.19
CA HIS A 465 -8.40 12.08 -8.68
C HIS A 465 -8.95 12.00 -10.09
N ARG A 466 -10.13 12.60 -10.30
CA ARG A 466 -10.68 12.79 -11.63
C ARG A 466 -9.69 13.63 -12.45
N HIS A 467 -9.29 13.11 -13.61
CA HIS A 467 -8.50 13.85 -14.57
C HIS A 467 -9.39 14.94 -15.18
N GLN A 468 -9.36 16.13 -14.58
CA GLN A 468 -9.83 17.32 -15.28
C GLN A 468 -8.98 17.46 -16.54
N PRO A 469 -9.56 17.40 -17.76
CA PRO A 469 -8.82 17.77 -18.94
C PRO A 469 -8.39 19.23 -18.74
N SER A 470 -7.10 19.50 -18.94
CA SER A 470 -6.52 20.81 -18.67
C SER A 470 -7.08 21.84 -19.66
N ILE A 471 -8.19 22.48 -19.29
CA ILE A 471 -8.69 23.67 -19.98
C ILE A 471 -7.60 24.73 -19.81
N GLU A 472 -7.06 25.19 -20.94
CA GLU A 472 -5.97 26.16 -21.03
C GLU A 472 -6.36 27.49 -20.36
N HIS A 473 -6.14 27.58 -19.05
CA HIS A 473 -6.54 28.75 -18.28
C HIS A 473 -5.47 29.84 -18.35
N THR A 474 -5.76 30.81 -19.22
CA THR A 474 -5.07 32.09 -19.41
C THR A 474 -4.51 32.67 -18.10
N PRO A 475 -3.19 32.94 -18.00
CA PRO A 475 -2.55 33.26 -16.73
C PRO A 475 -3.02 34.61 -16.17
N THR A 476 -3.91 34.58 -15.17
CA THR A 476 -4.49 35.79 -14.56
C THR A 476 -4.52 35.74 -13.04
N GLN A 477 -3.61 36.50 -12.42
CA GLN A 477 -3.66 37.07 -11.06
C GLN A 477 -3.56 36.12 -9.85
N LEU A 478 -2.33 36.07 -9.31
CA LEU A 478 -2.03 36.53 -7.94
C LEU A 478 -3.15 36.36 -6.89
N ARG A 479 -3.19 35.21 -6.22
CA ARG A 479 -4.01 35.03 -5.02
C ARG A 479 -3.22 35.43 -3.78
N THR A 480 -3.41 36.68 -3.33
CA THR A 480 -2.93 37.14 -2.02
C THR A 480 -3.49 36.26 -0.90
N GLY A 481 -2.62 35.80 0.01
CA GLY A 481 -3.00 34.89 1.07
C GLY A 481 -3.74 35.58 2.23
N THR A 482 -4.75 34.89 2.76
CA THR A 482 -5.32 35.14 4.10
C THR A 482 -5.43 33.82 4.84
N ALA A 483 -4.42 33.52 5.68
CA ALA A 483 -4.50 32.39 6.60
C ALA A 483 -5.57 32.67 7.66
N ILE A 484 -6.46 31.70 7.90
CA ILE A 484 -7.34 31.67 9.08
C ILE A 484 -6.84 30.53 9.96
N SER A 485 -6.25 30.89 11.11
CA SER A 485 -5.73 29.90 12.06
C SER A 485 -6.85 29.04 12.65
N ARG A 486 -6.54 27.76 12.88
CA ARG A 486 -7.12 26.97 13.97
C ARG A 486 -6.01 26.30 14.77
N ASP A 487 -5.43 27.05 15.69
CA ASP A 487 -4.65 26.51 16.80
C ASP A 487 -5.51 25.53 17.63
N ALA A 488 -5.08 24.27 17.69
CA ALA A 488 -5.44 23.33 18.75
C ALA A 488 -4.32 22.28 18.91
N ASN A 489 -4.03 21.89 20.16
CA ASN A 489 -3.20 20.73 20.51
C ASN A 489 -1.73 20.70 20.03
N ARG A 490 -1.02 21.83 20.15
CA ARG A 490 0.46 21.83 20.19
C ARG A 490 0.97 21.26 21.53
N ILE A 491 0.96 19.94 21.68
CA ILE A 491 1.66 19.28 22.80
C ILE A 491 3.17 19.35 22.54
N THR A 492 3.89 20.02 23.44
CA THR A 492 5.35 20.14 23.39
C THR A 492 6.00 18.95 24.11
N LEU A 493 6.50 17.98 23.36
CA LEU A 493 7.62 17.17 23.85
C LEU A 493 8.91 17.94 23.59
N HIS A 494 9.56 18.40 24.65
CA HIS A 494 10.98 18.72 24.60
C HIS A 494 11.76 17.41 24.43
N THR A 495 12.68 17.35 23.48
CA THR A 495 13.79 16.40 23.51
C THR A 495 14.80 16.82 24.58
N PRO A 496 15.05 16.01 25.62
CA PRO A 496 16.31 16.07 26.35
C PRO A 496 17.39 15.33 25.55
N ASP A 497 18.58 15.90 25.44
CA ASP A 497 19.73 15.20 24.87
C ASP A 497 20.05 13.95 25.70
N SER A 498 19.78 12.77 25.15
CA SER A 498 20.15 11.50 25.79
C SER A 498 21.59 11.15 25.43
N GLU A 499 22.46 11.14 26.45
CA GLU A 499 23.88 10.82 26.33
C GLU A 499 24.09 9.43 25.69
N LYS A 500 25.06 9.31 24.77
CA LYS A 500 25.50 7.99 24.29
C LYS A 500 26.07 7.19 25.47
N PRO A 501 25.55 5.98 25.76
CA PRO A 501 26.22 5.10 26.72
C PRO A 501 27.61 4.74 26.19
N THR A 502 28.65 5.02 26.97
CA THR A 502 30.02 4.66 26.61
C THR A 502 30.20 3.15 26.75
N PRO A 503 30.71 2.44 25.73
CA PRO A 503 30.89 0.99 25.81
C PRO A 503 31.91 0.62 26.90
N PRO A 504 31.70 -0.48 27.66
CA PRO A 504 32.58 -0.87 28.75
C PRO A 504 33.98 -1.24 28.22
N ALA A 505 35.02 -0.78 28.92
CA ALA A 505 36.40 -1.00 28.53
C ALA A 505 36.78 -2.49 28.54
N GLN A 506 37.30 -3.00 27.42
CA GLN A 506 37.80 -4.37 27.34
C GLN A 506 39.06 -4.55 28.21
N PRO A 507 39.15 -5.62 29.04
CA PRO A 507 40.40 -5.97 29.69
C PRO A 507 41.45 -6.37 28.64
N ALA A 508 42.71 -5.97 28.85
CA ALA A 508 43.78 -6.09 27.87
C ALA A 508 44.09 -7.56 27.49
N LYS A 509 44.22 -7.84 26.19
CA LYS A 509 44.67 -9.14 25.68
C LYS A 509 46.19 -9.18 25.55
N GLU A 510 46.77 -10.29 25.98
CA GLU A 510 48.21 -10.57 25.93
C GLU A 510 48.77 -10.70 24.50
N PRO A 511 50.08 -10.44 24.27
CA PRO A 511 50.69 -10.48 22.94
C PRO A 511 50.73 -11.91 22.36
N ARG A 512 49.98 -12.13 21.29
CA ARG A 512 49.82 -13.44 20.63
C ARG A 512 51.10 -13.92 19.93
N THR A 513 51.64 -15.06 20.35
CA THR A 513 52.88 -15.64 19.78
C THR A 513 52.72 -16.08 18.31
N LYS A 514 53.79 -15.89 17.52
CA LYS A 514 53.90 -16.33 16.11
C LYS A 514 53.75 -17.86 15.99
N ARG A 515 53.05 -18.32 14.95
CA ARG A 515 53.12 -19.71 14.45
C ARG A 515 53.10 -19.75 12.92
N LEU A 516 53.54 -20.87 12.34
CA LEU A 516 54.06 -20.95 10.96
C LEU A 516 53.01 -21.26 9.90
N GLN A 517 53.30 -20.87 8.65
CA GLN A 517 52.56 -21.29 7.45
C GLN A 517 52.88 -22.76 7.08
N PRO A 518 51.91 -23.53 6.56
CA PRO A 518 52.17 -24.80 5.87
C PRO A 518 52.61 -24.58 4.40
N PRO A 519 53.39 -25.50 3.80
CA PRO A 519 53.92 -25.36 2.44
C PRO A 519 52.94 -25.80 1.33
N LYS A 520 53.15 -25.27 0.11
CA LYS A 520 52.43 -25.70 -1.10
C LYS A 520 52.88 -27.11 -1.57
N PRO A 521 51.97 -28.00 -2.01
CA PRO A 521 52.34 -29.20 -2.73
C PRO A 521 52.63 -28.91 -4.22
N GLY A 522 53.79 -29.36 -4.71
CA GLY A 522 54.04 -29.54 -6.15
C GLY A 522 53.48 -30.88 -6.64
N GLY A 523 53.19 -31.02 -7.94
CA GLY A 523 52.47 -32.17 -8.50
C GLY A 523 53.23 -33.04 -9.51
N ARG A 524 52.50 -34.02 -10.08
CA ARG A 524 52.91 -35.02 -11.10
C ARG A 524 53.85 -36.13 -10.56
N PRO A 525 53.90 -37.35 -11.18
CA PRO A 525 53.64 -37.67 -12.59
C PRO A 525 52.67 -38.84 -12.91
N HIS A 526 52.54 -39.14 -14.21
CA HIS A 526 51.85 -40.32 -14.77
C HIS A 526 52.50 -41.65 -14.34
N ARG A 527 51.78 -42.80 -14.42
CA ARG A 527 51.83 -43.74 -15.58
C ARG A 527 50.86 -44.93 -15.45
N ARG A 528 50.30 -45.34 -16.61
CA ARG A 528 49.58 -46.59 -16.98
C ARG A 528 49.60 -47.77 -15.97
N GLY A 529 48.43 -48.39 -15.79
CA GLY A 529 48.08 -49.54 -16.64
C GLY A 529 47.74 -50.88 -15.98
N LEU A 530 46.48 -51.27 -16.10
CA LEU A 530 46.05 -52.58 -16.63
C LEU A 530 44.76 -52.37 -17.44
#